data_AF-A0A9X4QLW6-F1
#
_entry.id   AF-A0A9X4QLW6-F1
#
_cell.length_a   1.000
_cell.length_b   1.000
_cell.length_c   1.000
_cell.angle_alpha   90.00
_cell.angle_beta   90.00
_cell.angle_gamma   90.00
#
_symmetry.space_group_name_H-M   'P 1'
#
loop_
_entity.id
_entity.type
_entity.pdbx_description
1 polymer ?
#
loop_
_entity_poly.entity_id
_entity_poly.type
_entity_poly.pdbx_seq_one_letter_code
_entity_poly.pdbx_strand_id
1 'polypeptide(L)'
;MEYFATTGDVQMMAMDKYGLFPSLTSAYDMPAFKNEVSFFGGQKIWELFGQEMSQIPTPYYTKDYAIAMDEAVKAQADVFNGKDPAEALKAAAGRLADRTKRTVN
;
A
#
# COMPACT_ATOMS: atom_id res chain seq x y z
N MET A 1 21.08 8.07 6.89
CA MET A 1 21.66 8.33 5.54
C MET A 1 20.77 9.33 4.84
N GLU A 2 21.31 10.49 4.50
CA GLU A 2 20.56 11.63 3.94
C GLU A 2 19.96 11.36 2.54
N TYR A 3 20.51 10.40 1.78
CA TYR A 3 20.12 10.13 0.38
C TYR A 3 19.56 8.72 0.13
N PHE A 4 19.16 8.02 1.19
CA PHE A 4 18.79 6.59 1.07
C PHE A 4 17.67 6.35 0.05
N ALA A 5 16.69 7.25 -0.03
CA ALA A 5 15.52 7.08 -0.89
C ALA A 5 15.53 7.94 -2.17
N THR A 6 16.57 8.75 -2.40
CA THR A 6 16.50 9.84 -3.40
C THR A 6 17.47 9.70 -4.56
N THR A 7 18.23 8.61 -4.63
CA THR A 7 19.14 8.33 -5.76
C THR A 7 18.86 6.96 -6.37
N GLY A 8 19.01 6.88 -7.69
CA GLY A 8 18.81 5.63 -8.44
C GLY A 8 19.73 4.50 -7.93
N ASP A 9 21.01 4.81 -7.70
CA ASP A 9 22.00 3.81 -7.26
C ASP A 9 21.64 3.19 -5.91
N VAL A 10 21.18 3.99 -4.94
CA VAL A 10 20.81 3.46 -3.62
C VAL A 10 19.51 2.65 -3.70
N GLN A 11 18.54 3.10 -4.50
CA GLN A 11 17.29 2.38 -4.74
C GLN A 11 17.54 1.02 -5.42
N MET A 12 18.45 0.97 -6.41
CA MET A 12 18.83 -0.29 -7.06
C MET A 12 19.61 -1.21 -6.13
N MET A 13 20.54 -0.67 -5.33
CA MET A 13 21.22 -1.45 -4.30
C MET A 13 20.23 -2.04 -3.29
N ALA A 14 19.23 -1.26 -2.87
CA ALA A 14 18.19 -1.69 -1.94
C ALA A 14 17.30 -2.79 -2.54
N MET A 15 16.94 -2.67 -3.82
CA MET A 15 16.20 -3.68 -4.56
C MET A 15 16.99 -4.98 -4.71
N ASP A 16 18.21 -4.92 -5.23
CA ASP A 16 19.03 -6.11 -5.51
C ASP A 16 19.43 -6.87 -4.24
N LYS A 17 19.78 -6.14 -3.16
CA LYS A 17 20.29 -6.78 -1.93
C LYS A 17 19.20 -7.16 -0.94
N TYR A 18 18.10 -6.42 -0.91
CA TYR A 18 17.10 -6.54 0.14
C TYR A 18 15.67 -6.70 -0.38
N GLY A 19 15.46 -6.73 -1.70
CA GLY A 19 14.14 -6.86 -2.31
C GLY A 19 13.24 -5.64 -2.08
N LEU A 20 13.83 -4.48 -1.75
CA LEU A 20 13.08 -3.25 -1.51
C LEU A 20 12.71 -2.61 -2.85
N PHE A 21 11.43 -2.69 -3.20
CA PHE A 21 10.93 -2.08 -4.43
C PHE A 21 11.17 -0.56 -4.42
N PRO A 22 11.78 0.02 -5.47
CA PRO A 22 12.10 1.44 -5.52
C PRO A 22 10.89 2.34 -5.34
N SER A 23 11.03 3.39 -4.52
CA SER A 23 10.04 4.46 -4.42
C SER A 23 10.31 5.63 -5.38
N LEU A 24 11.54 5.71 -5.92
CA LEU A 24 11.93 6.70 -6.92
C LEU A 24 11.51 6.20 -8.31
N THR A 25 10.51 6.83 -8.92
CA THR A 25 9.90 6.36 -10.18
C THR A 25 10.87 6.31 -11.37
N SER A 26 11.90 7.16 -11.39
CA SER A 26 12.93 7.12 -12.45
C SER A 26 13.79 5.85 -12.41
N ALA A 27 13.77 5.09 -11.32
CA ALA A 27 14.43 3.78 -11.27
C ALA A 27 13.73 2.74 -12.17
N TYR A 28 12.46 2.94 -12.52
CA TYR A 28 11.70 1.97 -13.33
C TYR A 28 12.15 1.91 -14.79
N ASP A 29 12.87 2.93 -15.27
CA ASP A 29 13.45 2.95 -16.62
C ASP A 29 14.72 2.09 -16.76
N MET A 30 15.27 1.65 -15.63
CA MET A 30 16.53 0.90 -15.58
C MET A 30 16.39 -0.52 -16.13
N PRO A 31 17.49 -1.13 -16.64
CA PRO A 31 17.43 -2.46 -17.25
C PRO A 31 16.83 -3.55 -16.37
N ALA A 32 17.06 -3.49 -15.05
CA ALA A 32 16.54 -4.46 -14.08
C ALA A 32 15.01 -4.62 -14.14
N PHE A 33 14.28 -3.54 -14.49
CA PHE A 33 12.83 -3.57 -14.60
C PHE A 33 12.34 -4.26 -15.87
N LYS A 34 13.16 -4.31 -16.92
CA LYS A 34 12.81 -4.82 -18.26
C LYS A 34 13.14 -6.31 -18.45
N ASN A 35 13.79 -6.91 -17.44
CA ASN A 35 14.26 -8.29 -17.47
C ASN A 35 13.15 -9.28 -17.12
N GLU A 36 13.21 -10.46 -17.74
CA GLU A 36 12.37 -11.60 -17.39
C GLU A 36 12.80 -12.20 -16.05
N VAL A 37 11.83 -12.64 -15.24
CA VAL A 37 12.10 -13.27 -13.94
C VAL A 37 11.70 -14.74 -13.99
N SER A 38 12.69 -15.64 -13.94
CA SER A 38 12.49 -17.09 -14.10
C SER A 38 11.54 -17.69 -13.05
N PHE A 39 11.56 -17.21 -11.81
CA PHE A 39 10.64 -17.67 -10.76
C PHE A 39 9.17 -17.46 -11.14
N PHE A 40 8.88 -16.39 -11.88
CA PHE A 40 7.54 -16.06 -12.37
C PHE A 40 7.31 -16.55 -13.81
N GLY A 41 8.02 -17.60 -14.23
CA GLY A 41 7.84 -18.19 -15.56
C GLY A 41 8.25 -17.29 -16.71
N GLY A 42 9.25 -16.42 -16.51
CA GLY A 42 9.76 -15.49 -17.54
C GLY A 42 8.97 -14.18 -17.64
N GLN A 43 8.03 -13.93 -16.73
CA GLN A 43 7.31 -12.65 -16.71
C GLN A 43 8.22 -11.49 -16.32
N LYS A 44 7.99 -10.33 -16.93
CA LYS A 44 8.63 -9.05 -16.58
C LYS A 44 7.91 -8.37 -15.43
N ILE A 45 7.88 -9.02 -14.26
CA ILE A 45 7.08 -8.59 -13.12
C ILE A 45 7.43 -7.18 -12.61
N TRP A 46 8.68 -6.76 -12.76
CA TRP A 46 9.12 -5.44 -12.32
C TRP A 46 8.59 -4.33 -13.23
N GLU A 47 8.60 -4.54 -14.55
CA GLU A 47 7.95 -3.64 -15.52
C GLU A 47 6.44 -3.52 -15.22
N LEU A 48 5.77 -4.65 -14.96
CA LEU A 48 4.36 -4.66 -14.57
C LEU A 48 4.11 -3.81 -13.32
N PHE A 49 4.84 -4.07 -12.22
CA PHE A 49 4.67 -3.29 -10.99
C PHE A 49 4.99 -1.81 -11.18
N GLY A 50 6.03 -1.47 -11.95
CA GLY A 50 6.37 -0.08 -12.26
C GLY A 50 5.25 0.65 -13.01
N GLN A 51 4.56 -0.03 -13.93
CA GLN A 51 3.41 0.53 -14.66
C GLN A 51 2.21 0.76 -13.73
N GLU A 52 1.92 -0.19 -12.84
CA GLU A 52 0.81 -0.09 -11.87
C GLU A 52 0.99 1.08 -10.89
N MET A 53 2.22 1.45 -10.53
CA MET A 53 2.49 2.56 -9.61
C MET A 53 1.87 3.89 -10.07
N SER A 54 1.74 4.11 -11.39
CA SER A 54 1.12 5.31 -11.95
C SER A 54 -0.41 5.36 -11.76
N GLN A 55 -1.03 4.20 -11.50
CA GLN A 55 -2.48 4.04 -11.32
C GLN A 55 -2.91 4.08 -9.85
N ILE A 56 -1.94 4.06 -8.92
CA ILE A 56 -2.25 4.06 -7.49
C ILE A 56 -2.82 5.44 -7.10
N PRO A 57 -4.06 5.51 -6.59
CA PRO A 57 -4.61 6.76 -6.09
C PRO A 57 -3.85 7.22 -4.85
N THR A 58 -3.61 8.53 -4.73
CA THR A 58 -2.96 9.10 -3.56
C THR A 58 -3.82 8.87 -2.30
N PRO A 59 -3.28 8.23 -1.26
CA PRO A 59 -4.00 8.09 0.01
C PRO A 59 -4.00 9.42 0.78
N TYR A 60 -5.16 9.77 1.36
CA TYR A 60 -5.29 10.91 2.25
C TYR A 60 -5.40 10.45 3.70
N TYR A 61 -4.47 10.91 4.53
CA TYR A 61 -4.43 10.58 5.95
C TYR A 61 -4.89 11.77 6.79
N THR A 62 -5.67 11.49 7.83
CA THR A 62 -6.05 12.48 8.85
C THR A 62 -5.34 12.15 10.16
N LYS A 63 -5.39 13.06 11.13
CA LYS A 63 -4.88 12.81 12.49
C LYS A 63 -5.52 11.58 13.17
N ASP A 64 -6.71 11.19 12.72
CA ASP A 64 -7.49 10.08 13.28
C ASP A 64 -7.30 8.77 12.49
N TYR A 65 -6.39 8.73 11.50
CA TYR A 65 -6.21 7.57 10.62
C TYR A 65 -5.96 6.26 11.37
N ALA A 66 -5.10 6.27 12.40
CA ALA A 66 -4.83 5.05 13.17
C ALA A 66 -6.08 4.49 13.87
N ILE A 67 -6.98 5.38 14.32
CA ILE A 67 -8.26 5.01 14.93
C ILE A 67 -9.20 4.44 13.86
N ALA A 68 -9.29 5.11 12.70
CA ALA A 68 -10.11 4.65 11.59
C ALA A 68 -9.65 3.29 11.04
N MET A 69 -8.33 3.07 10.95
CA MET A 69 -7.76 1.81 10.50
C MET A 69 -8.09 0.66 11.46
N ASP A 70 -7.98 0.88 12.77
CA ASP A 70 -8.37 -0.12 13.78
C ASP A 70 -9.86 -0.49 13.67
N GLU A 71 -10.74 0.49 13.44
CA GLU A 71 -12.16 0.19 13.22
C GLU A 71 -12.45 -0.51 11.88
N ALA A 72 -11.71 -0.20 10.82
CA ALA A 72 -11.82 -0.88 9.53
C ALA A 72 -11.39 -2.36 9.63
N VAL A 73 -10.30 -2.65 10.35
CA VAL A 73 -9.83 -4.03 10.60
C VAL A 73 -10.86 -4.83 11.39
N LYS A 74 -11.51 -4.22 12.39
CA LYS A 74 -12.61 -4.88 13.12
C LYS A 74 -13.82 -5.16 12.23
N ALA A 75 -14.18 -4.24 11.34
CA ALA A 75 -15.25 -4.47 10.37
C ALA A 75 -14.93 -5.66 9.46
N GLN A 76 -13.69 -5.75 8.96
CA GLN A 76 -13.23 -6.89 8.15
C GLN A 76 -13.30 -8.21 8.94
N ALA A 77 -12.92 -8.20 10.22
CA ALA A 77 -13.03 -9.38 11.09
C ALA A 77 -14.49 -9.79 11.34
N ASP A 78 -15.40 -8.83 11.56
CA ASP A 78 -16.84 -9.08 11.71
C ASP A 78 -17.40 -9.75 10.44
N VAL A 79 -17.03 -9.24 9.25
CA VAL A 79 -17.45 -9.81 7.96
C VAL A 79 -16.89 -11.22 7.77
N PHE A 80 -15.62 -11.43 8.08
CA PHE A 80 -15.01 -12.76 8.05
C PHE A 80 -15.73 -13.76 8.95
N ASN A 81 -16.25 -13.29 10.10
CA ASN A 81 -17.05 -14.08 11.03
C ASN A 81 -18.54 -14.19 10.64
N GLY A 82 -18.92 -13.76 9.44
CA GLY A 82 -20.25 -13.97 8.87
C GLY A 82 -21.25 -12.82 9.05
N LYS A 83 -20.82 -11.66 9.57
CA LYS A 83 -21.67 -10.47 9.61
C LYS A 83 -21.86 -9.88 8.21
N ASP A 84 -23.04 -9.32 7.93
CA ASP A 84 -23.26 -8.55 6.71
C ASP A 84 -22.26 -7.38 6.58
N PRO A 85 -21.64 -7.16 5.40
CA PRO A 85 -20.67 -6.08 5.21
C PRO A 85 -21.20 -4.67 5.49
N ALA A 86 -22.43 -4.35 5.08
CA ALA A 86 -23.00 -3.03 5.32
C ALA A 86 -23.25 -2.80 6.81
N GLU A 87 -23.74 -3.82 7.53
CA GLU A 87 -23.92 -3.75 8.97
C GLU A 87 -22.58 -3.66 9.75
N ALA A 88 -21.55 -4.40 9.31
CA ALA A 88 -20.22 -4.32 9.91
C ALA A 88 -19.61 -2.93 9.76
N LEU A 89 -19.69 -2.34 8.56
CA LEU A 89 -19.22 -0.99 8.28
C LEU A 89 -20.01 0.07 9.07
N LYS A 90 -21.34 -0.07 9.17
CA LYS A 90 -22.17 0.84 9.98
C LYS A 90 -21.80 0.78 11.46
N ALA A 91 -21.51 -0.40 12.00
CA ALA A 91 -21.06 -0.55 13.38
C ALA A 91 -19.67 0.08 13.60
N ALA A 92 -18.73 -0.11 12.66
CA ALA A 92 -17.42 0.53 12.69
C ALA A 92 -17.53 2.06 12.60
N ALA A 93 -18.41 2.60 11.76
CA ALA A 93 -18.68 4.03 11.68
C ALA A 93 -19.20 4.60 13.01
N GLY A 94 -20.10 3.89 13.69
CA GLY A 94 -20.56 4.27 15.03
C GLY A 94 -19.42 4.34 16.05
N ARG A 95 -18.59 3.29 16.13
CA ARG A 95 -17.44 3.25 17.05
C ARG A 95 -16.39 4.33 16.70
N LEU A 96 -16.17 4.59 15.42
CA LEU A 96 -15.27 5.65 14.98
C LEU A 96 -15.79 7.04 15.40
N ALA A 97 -17.08 7.30 15.23
CA ALA A 97 -17.71 8.53 15.68
C ALA A 97 -17.55 8.71 17.21
N ASP A 98 -17.79 7.65 17.98
CA ASP A 98 -17.66 7.66 19.43
C ASP A 98 -16.22 7.95 19.89
N ARG A 99 -15.22 7.39 19.20
CA ARG A 99 -13.80 7.54 19.55
C ARG A 99 -13.22 8.89 19.13
N THR A 100 -13.68 9.43 18.00
CA THR A 100 -13.14 10.68 17.45
C THR A 100 -13.96 11.91 17.81
N LYS A 101 -15.19 11.73 18.31
CA LYS A 101 -16.17 12.79 18.55
C LYS A 101 -16.51 13.59 17.28
N ARG A 102 -16.44 12.94 16.12
CA ARG A 102 -16.76 13.51 14.81
C ARG A 102 -17.94 12.77 14.20
N THR A 103 -18.74 13.47 13.40
CA THR A 103 -19.72 12.81 12.54
C THR A 103 -18.99 12.01 11.47
N VAL A 104 -19.36 10.74 11.32
CA VAL A 104 -18.91 9.90 10.20
C VAL A 104 -19.90 10.10 9.06
N ASN A 105 -19.38 10.50 7.89
CA ASN A 105 -20.17 10.80 6.69
C ASN A 105 -20.68 9.53 6.01
#